data_AF-A0AAW9DPK0-F1
#
_entry.id   AF-A0AAW9DPK0-F1
#
_cell.length_a   1.000
_cell.length_b   1.000
_cell.length_c   1.000
_cell.angle_alpha   90.00
_cell.angle_beta   90.00
_cell.angle_gamma   90.00
#
_symmetry.space_group_name_H-M   'P 1'
#
loop_
_entity.id
_entity.type
_entity.pdbx_description
1 polymer ?
#
loop_
_entity_poly.entity_id
_entity_poly.type
_entity_poly.pdbx_seq_one_letter_code
_entity_poly.pdbx_strand_id
1 'polypeptide(L)'
;MAKKPTKSTGKTAAKPKAKTAKAKPAKARTVGTKPVKTARKPKLAAILPVPPLDPAAPDAKVLDRLWSTIVARQAADPLVSHSARLLSRGINKVAQKFGEESVECLIEAVAGNREALIAESADVLYHLLVMWVACSLRPEDVWTELKRREAISGIAEKNARPVLLSIAETRKIP
;
A
#
# COMPACT_ATOMS: atom_id res chain seq x y z
N MET A 1 -33.35 -70.90 -14.23
CA MET A 1 -32.30 -70.72 -15.27
C MET A 1 -30.96 -70.58 -14.54
N ALA A 2 -30.28 -71.69 -14.26
CA ALA A 2 -29.01 -72.14 -14.89
C ALA A 2 -27.79 -71.30 -14.43
N LYS A 3 -27.10 -71.64 -13.33
CA LYS A 3 -25.96 -72.59 -13.15
C LYS A 3 -24.64 -72.21 -13.88
N LYS A 4 -23.62 -71.82 -13.06
CA LYS A 4 -22.16 -72.14 -13.01
C LYS A 4 -21.56 -73.00 -14.16
N PRO A 5 -20.23 -72.99 -14.47
CA PRO A 5 -19.16 -73.22 -13.47
C PRO A 5 -17.68 -72.75 -13.74
N THR A 6 -16.94 -72.64 -12.63
CA THR A 6 -15.53 -73.05 -12.31
C THR A 6 -14.40 -73.13 -13.37
N LYS A 7 -13.18 -72.75 -12.93
CA LYS A 7 -12.04 -73.68 -12.86
C LYS A 7 -11.00 -73.26 -11.81
N SER A 8 -10.64 -74.21 -10.95
CA SER A 8 -9.47 -74.19 -10.06
C SER A 8 -8.37 -75.09 -10.64
N THR A 9 -7.11 -74.78 -10.35
CA THR A 9 -5.96 -75.69 -10.17
C THR A 9 -4.76 -74.79 -9.80
N GLY A 10 -3.87 -75.01 -8.84
CA GLY A 10 -3.59 -76.12 -7.93
C GLY A 10 -2.07 -76.11 -7.66
N LYS A 11 -1.66 -76.27 -6.38
CA LYS A 11 -0.31 -76.65 -5.86
C LYS A 11 0.89 -75.75 -6.28
N THR A 12 1.95 -75.53 -5.51
CA THR A 12 2.72 -76.41 -4.61
C THR A 12 3.65 -75.56 -3.73
N ALA A 13 4.05 -76.11 -2.58
CA ALA A 13 4.95 -75.52 -1.60
C ALA A 13 6.39 -75.27 -2.11
N ALA A 14 7.02 -74.21 -1.62
CA ALA A 14 8.48 -74.14 -1.44
C ALA A 14 8.84 -73.11 -0.35
N LYS A 15 9.38 -73.61 0.76
CA LYS A 15 10.03 -72.84 1.84
C LYS A 15 11.39 -72.36 1.34
N PRO A 16 11.84 -71.15 1.71
CA PRO A 16 13.21 -71.09 2.20
C PRO A 16 13.39 -70.19 3.43
N LYS A 17 14.01 -70.83 4.43
CA LYS A 17 15.13 -70.37 5.26
C LYS A 17 15.07 -68.95 5.83
N ALA A 18 14.91 -68.95 7.15
CA ALA A 18 15.26 -67.88 8.07
C ALA A 18 16.59 -67.21 7.72
N LYS A 19 16.55 -65.88 7.63
CA LYS A 19 17.71 -65.03 7.88
C LYS A 19 17.37 -64.12 9.04
N THR A 20 18.00 -64.43 10.17
CA THR A 20 18.10 -63.60 11.36
C THR A 20 18.63 -62.21 11.00
N ALA A 21 17.74 -61.22 10.94
CA ALA A 21 18.12 -59.82 10.95
C ALA A 21 18.41 -59.42 12.41
N LYS A 22 19.69 -59.17 12.71
CA LYS A 22 20.13 -58.59 13.98
C LYS A 22 19.39 -57.27 14.22
N ALA A 23 18.64 -57.18 15.32
CA ALA A 23 18.13 -55.92 15.83
C ALA A 23 19.30 -55.00 16.16
N LYS A 24 19.39 -53.87 15.45
CA LYS A 24 20.34 -52.79 15.70
C LYS A 24 19.75 -51.90 16.80
N PRO A 25 20.51 -51.45 17.81
CA PRO A 25 19.94 -50.72 18.95
C PRO A 25 19.34 -49.39 18.48
N ALA A 26 18.18 -49.05 19.05
CA ALA A 26 17.52 -47.78 18.84
C ALA A 26 18.49 -46.64 19.18
N LYS A 27 18.87 -45.85 18.18
CA LYS A 27 19.60 -44.60 18.40
C LYS A 27 18.67 -43.65 19.15
N ALA A 28 19.10 -43.23 20.33
CA ALA A 28 18.50 -42.12 21.06
C ALA A 28 18.36 -40.93 20.11
N ARG A 29 17.11 -40.48 19.94
CA ARG A 29 16.78 -39.32 19.13
C ARG A 29 17.23 -38.09 19.92
N THR A 30 18.45 -37.64 19.68
CA THR A 30 18.92 -36.33 20.14
C THR A 30 18.03 -35.27 19.50
N VAL A 31 17.26 -34.57 20.33
CA VAL A 31 16.59 -33.34 19.94
C VAL A 31 17.69 -32.32 19.67
N GLY A 32 18.05 -32.17 18.41
CA GLY A 32 18.90 -31.08 17.97
C GLY A 32 18.17 -29.77 18.23
N THR A 33 18.50 -29.09 19.33
CA THR A 33 18.21 -27.67 19.51
C THR A 33 18.91 -26.91 18.40
N LYS A 34 18.17 -26.53 17.35
CA LYS A 34 18.65 -25.55 16.39
C LYS A 34 18.88 -24.24 17.17
N PRO A 35 20.04 -23.58 17.01
CA PRO A 35 20.25 -22.29 17.64
C PRO A 35 19.18 -21.33 17.14
N VAL A 36 18.42 -20.76 18.07
CA VAL A 36 17.51 -19.64 17.81
C VAL A 36 18.37 -18.54 17.21
N LYS A 37 18.14 -18.20 15.94
CA LYS A 37 18.74 -17.02 15.32
C LYS A 37 18.32 -15.84 16.18
N THR A 38 19.27 -15.24 16.88
CA THR A 38 19.05 -14.02 17.63
C THR A 38 18.48 -12.98 16.66
N ALA A 39 17.26 -12.52 16.94
CA ALA A 39 16.65 -11.44 16.18
C ALA A 39 17.60 -10.24 16.23
N ARG A 40 18.19 -9.87 15.08
CA ARG A 40 18.93 -8.62 14.96
C ARG A 40 17.94 -7.51 15.32
N LYS A 41 18.19 -6.79 16.41
CA LYS A 41 17.50 -5.53 16.70
C LYS A 41 17.59 -4.66 15.44
N PRO A 42 16.48 -4.12 14.92
CA PRO A 42 16.57 -3.20 13.80
C PRO A 42 17.44 -2.03 14.25
N LYS A 43 18.52 -1.74 13.52
CA LYS A 43 19.25 -0.49 13.72
C LYS A 43 18.25 0.61 13.39
N LEU A 44 17.89 1.42 14.40
CA LEU A 44 17.14 2.65 14.18
C LEU A 44 17.95 3.44 13.15
N ALA A 45 17.44 3.57 11.93
CA ALA A 45 18.10 4.37 10.91
C ALA A 45 18.25 5.77 11.50
N ALA A 46 19.48 6.28 11.55
CA ALA A 46 19.74 7.63 12.01
C ALA A 46 18.84 8.56 11.20
N ILE A 47 17.99 9.34 11.89
CA ILE A 47 17.16 10.37 11.28
C ILE A 47 18.14 11.29 10.56
N LEU A 48 18.18 11.23 9.24
CA LEU A 48 19.03 12.09 8.45
C LEU A 48 18.61 13.54 8.75
N PRO A 49 19.56 14.45 9.00
CA PRO A 49 19.22 15.85 9.22
C PRO A 49 18.46 16.38 8.00
N VAL A 50 17.35 17.08 8.24
CA VAL A 50 16.58 17.74 7.18
C VAL A 50 17.53 18.71 6.48
N PRO A 51 17.75 18.59 5.16
CA PRO A 51 18.66 19.48 4.46
C PRO A 51 18.17 20.94 4.57
N PRO A 52 19.09 21.91 4.63
CA PRO A 52 18.71 23.33 4.68
C PRO A 52 17.92 23.69 3.42
N LEU A 53 16.79 24.39 3.62
CA LEU A 53 15.94 24.86 2.53
C LEU A 53 16.67 26.00 1.80
N ASP A 54 16.85 25.84 0.48
CA ASP A 54 17.31 26.93 -0.39
C ASP A 54 16.17 27.95 -0.57
N PRO A 55 16.35 29.23 -0.17
CA PRO A 55 15.31 30.24 -0.26
C PRO A 55 14.93 30.63 -1.71
N ALA A 56 15.74 30.28 -2.71
CA ALA A 56 15.47 30.57 -4.13
C ALA A 56 14.91 29.37 -4.91
N ALA A 57 14.94 28.17 -4.33
CA ALA A 57 14.41 26.96 -4.96
C ALA A 57 12.87 26.97 -4.97
N PRO A 58 12.23 26.25 -5.90
CA PRO A 58 10.79 25.99 -5.82
C PRO A 58 10.44 25.39 -4.46
N ASP A 59 9.56 26.05 -3.72
CA ASP A 59 9.16 25.67 -2.37
C ASP A 59 7.66 25.31 -2.32
N ALA A 60 7.23 24.82 -1.16
CA ALA A 60 5.85 24.41 -0.93
C ALA A 60 4.81 25.55 -1.14
N LYS A 61 5.23 26.83 -1.12
CA LYS A 61 4.33 27.97 -1.37
C LYS A 61 3.76 27.97 -2.79
N VAL A 62 4.32 27.17 -3.71
CA VAL A 62 3.71 26.94 -5.03
C VAL A 62 2.28 26.39 -4.90
N LEU A 63 2.01 25.56 -3.89
CA LEU A 63 0.69 24.99 -3.64
C LEU A 63 -0.32 26.07 -3.23
N ASP A 64 0.09 27.03 -2.40
CA ASP A 64 -0.76 28.15 -1.98
C ASP A 64 -1.11 29.06 -3.16
N ARG A 65 -0.12 29.37 -4.02
CA ARG A 65 -0.33 30.15 -5.25
C ARG A 65 -1.23 29.41 -6.24
N LEU A 66 -1.05 28.09 -6.38
CA LEU A 66 -1.83 27.26 -7.27
C LEU A 66 -3.29 27.16 -6.79
N TRP A 67 -3.51 26.93 -5.50
CA TRP A 67 -4.85 26.95 -4.90
C TRP A 67 -5.54 28.30 -5.11
N SER A 68 -4.84 29.41 -4.83
CA SER A 68 -5.37 30.76 -5.04
C SER A 68 -5.76 30.99 -6.51
N THR A 69 -4.96 30.48 -7.44
CA THR A 69 -5.24 30.53 -8.87
C THR A 69 -6.47 29.70 -9.24
N ILE A 70 -6.63 28.51 -8.67
CA ILE A 70 -7.80 27.64 -8.89
C ILE A 70 -9.07 28.33 -8.42
N VAL A 71 -9.07 28.89 -7.20
CA VAL A 71 -10.20 29.64 -6.64
C VAL A 71 -10.55 30.84 -7.52
N ALA A 72 -9.55 31.66 -7.88
CA ALA A 72 -9.76 32.84 -8.73
C ALA A 72 -10.36 32.49 -10.10
N ARG A 73 -10.06 31.29 -10.62
CA ARG A 73 -10.54 30.81 -11.91
C ARG A 73 -11.81 29.96 -11.81
N GLN A 74 -12.39 29.73 -10.64
CA GLN A 74 -13.55 28.83 -10.52
C GLN A 74 -14.77 29.31 -11.30
N ALA A 75 -14.93 30.64 -11.40
CA ALA A 75 -16.03 31.30 -12.12
C ALA A 75 -15.65 31.73 -13.55
N ALA A 76 -14.44 31.38 -14.01
CA ALA A 76 -14.03 31.64 -15.38
C ALA A 76 -14.81 30.74 -16.37
N ASP A 77 -14.79 31.09 -17.65
CA ASP A 77 -15.41 30.26 -18.69
C ASP A 77 -14.76 28.85 -18.72
N PRO A 78 -15.55 27.76 -18.54
CA PRO A 78 -15.09 26.38 -18.66
C PRO A 78 -14.38 26.05 -19.98
N LEU A 79 -14.67 26.76 -21.07
CA LEU A 79 -14.02 26.55 -22.36
C LEU A 79 -12.55 27.00 -22.37
N VAL A 80 -12.17 27.96 -21.52
CA VAL A 80 -10.82 28.54 -21.47
C VAL A 80 -10.03 28.15 -20.22
N SER A 81 -10.71 27.75 -19.14
CA SER A 81 -10.08 27.37 -17.86
C SER A 81 -10.30 25.90 -17.55
N HIS A 82 -9.22 25.12 -17.45
CA HIS A 82 -9.27 23.71 -17.07
C HIS A 82 -9.90 23.52 -15.68
N SER A 83 -9.48 24.32 -14.69
CA SER A 83 -10.06 24.27 -13.33
C SER A 83 -11.56 24.57 -13.35
N ALA A 84 -12.00 25.60 -14.08
CA ALA A 84 -13.42 25.94 -14.20
C ALA A 84 -14.22 24.79 -14.85
N ARG A 85 -13.64 24.16 -15.88
CA ARG A 85 -14.24 23.00 -16.55
C ARG A 85 -14.39 21.80 -15.65
N LEU A 86 -13.40 21.53 -14.80
CA LEU A 86 -13.49 20.40 -13.89
C LEU A 86 -14.52 20.66 -12.80
N LEU A 87 -14.50 21.86 -12.22
CA LEU A 87 -15.43 22.30 -11.17
C LEU A 87 -16.87 22.36 -11.67
N SER A 88 -17.11 22.84 -12.90
CA SER A 88 -18.46 22.88 -13.49
C SER A 88 -19.08 21.50 -13.73
N ARG A 89 -18.25 20.45 -13.79
CA ARG A 89 -18.68 19.05 -13.92
C ARG A 89 -18.99 18.38 -12.56
N GLY A 90 -18.84 19.12 -11.46
CA GLY A 90 -19.19 18.67 -10.12
C GLY A 90 -18.19 17.71 -9.48
N ILE A 91 -18.42 17.45 -8.19
CA ILE A 91 -17.48 16.72 -7.31
C ILE A 91 -17.15 15.30 -7.83
N ASN A 92 -18.11 14.60 -8.44
CA ASN A 92 -17.87 13.26 -8.95
C ASN A 92 -16.79 13.23 -10.04
N LYS A 93 -16.79 14.22 -10.94
CA LYS A 93 -15.77 14.27 -11.99
C LYS A 93 -14.41 14.70 -11.45
N VAL A 94 -14.40 15.62 -10.50
CA VAL A 94 -13.18 16.07 -9.81
C VAL A 94 -12.53 14.88 -9.09
N ALA A 95 -13.30 14.13 -8.30
CA ALA A 95 -12.84 12.94 -7.58
C ALA A 95 -12.36 11.84 -8.53
N GLN A 96 -13.04 11.64 -9.66
CA GLN A 96 -12.59 10.70 -10.68
C GLN A 96 -11.21 11.07 -11.22
N LYS A 97 -10.98 12.34 -11.61
CA LYS A 97 -9.65 12.76 -12.10
C LYS A 97 -8.57 12.60 -11.04
N PHE A 98 -8.84 13.02 -9.80
CA PHE A 98 -7.89 12.78 -8.71
C PHE A 98 -7.54 11.29 -8.53
N GLY A 99 -8.53 10.40 -8.67
CA GLY A 99 -8.31 8.95 -8.64
C GLY A 99 -7.47 8.43 -9.81
N GLU A 100 -7.71 8.91 -11.04
CA GLU A 100 -6.92 8.59 -12.23
C GLU A 100 -5.44 8.96 -12.00
N GLU A 101 -5.14 10.22 -11.69
CA GLU A 101 -3.74 10.67 -11.50
C GLU A 101 -3.05 9.94 -10.34
N SER A 102 -3.80 9.60 -9.28
CA SER A 102 -3.24 8.84 -8.14
C SER A 102 -2.82 7.43 -8.54
N VAL A 103 -3.56 6.79 -9.44
CA VAL A 103 -3.22 5.45 -9.95
C VAL A 103 -2.06 5.53 -10.94
N GLU A 104 -2.04 6.54 -11.81
CA GLU A 104 -0.93 6.77 -12.76
C GLU A 104 0.38 7.04 -12.01
N CYS A 105 0.35 7.89 -10.98
CA CYS A 105 1.48 8.12 -10.07
C CYS A 105 2.01 6.83 -9.43
N LEU A 106 1.11 5.95 -8.98
CA LEU A 106 1.48 4.64 -8.43
C LEU A 106 2.13 3.73 -9.48
N ILE A 107 1.58 3.71 -10.70
CA ILE A 107 2.11 2.91 -11.80
C ILE A 107 3.55 3.33 -12.11
N GLU A 108 3.81 4.63 -12.24
CA GLU A 108 5.16 5.13 -12.57
C GLU A 108 6.16 4.91 -11.42
N ALA A 109 5.69 4.96 -10.17
CA ALA A 109 6.51 4.58 -9.01
C ALA A 109 6.93 3.11 -9.07
N VAL A 110 6.02 2.21 -9.41
CA VAL A 110 6.30 0.76 -9.54
C VAL A 110 7.18 0.48 -10.76
N ALA A 111 6.99 1.21 -11.85
CA ALA A 111 7.80 1.11 -13.07
C ALA A 111 9.22 1.65 -12.89
N GLY A 112 9.48 2.44 -11.82
CA GLY A 112 10.78 3.08 -11.59
C GLY A 112 11.06 4.23 -12.56
N ASN A 113 10.01 4.79 -13.19
CA ASN A 113 10.14 5.89 -14.13
C ASN A 113 10.14 7.22 -13.38
N ARG A 114 11.34 7.72 -13.06
CA ARG A 114 11.50 8.91 -12.22
C ARG A 114 10.88 10.17 -12.83
N GLU A 115 11.00 10.37 -14.13
CA GLU A 115 10.52 11.59 -14.79
C GLU A 115 8.99 11.63 -14.82
N ALA A 116 8.36 10.53 -15.22
CA ALA A 116 6.91 10.43 -15.19
C ALA A 116 6.38 10.48 -13.75
N LEU A 117 7.04 9.83 -12.79
CA LEU A 117 6.64 9.93 -11.38
C LEU A 117 6.62 11.38 -10.88
N ILE A 118 7.56 12.24 -11.30
CA ILE A 118 7.54 13.66 -10.95
C ILE A 118 6.32 14.36 -11.56
N ALA A 119 6.02 14.10 -12.83
CA ALA A 119 4.87 14.68 -13.53
C ALA A 119 3.55 14.25 -12.88
N GLU A 120 3.35 12.94 -12.71
CA GLU A 120 2.13 12.39 -12.09
C GLU A 120 1.97 12.83 -10.63
N SER A 121 3.07 12.98 -9.90
CA SER A 121 3.00 13.54 -8.53
C SER A 121 2.52 14.99 -8.53
N ALA A 122 2.89 15.78 -9.53
CA ALA A 122 2.41 17.15 -9.68
C ALA A 122 0.91 17.17 -10.02
N ASP A 123 0.45 16.28 -10.88
CA ASP A 123 -0.97 16.16 -11.25
C ASP A 123 -1.83 15.69 -10.07
N VAL A 124 -1.34 14.75 -9.25
CA VAL A 124 -1.96 14.37 -7.98
C VAL A 124 -2.15 15.58 -7.07
N LEU A 125 -1.12 16.40 -6.88
CA LEU A 125 -1.20 17.58 -6.03
C LEU A 125 -2.17 18.61 -6.61
N TYR A 126 -2.12 18.88 -7.92
CA TYR A 126 -3.05 19.80 -8.58
C TYR A 126 -4.50 19.33 -8.44
N HIS A 127 -4.80 18.08 -8.76
CA HIS A 127 -6.16 17.55 -8.68
C HIS A 127 -6.66 17.42 -7.24
N LEU A 128 -5.78 17.21 -6.27
CA LEU A 128 -6.11 17.31 -4.85
C LEU A 128 -6.54 18.74 -4.46
N LEU A 129 -5.82 19.77 -4.92
CA LEU A 129 -6.20 21.17 -4.69
C LEU A 129 -7.54 21.52 -5.33
N VAL A 130 -7.80 21.06 -6.56
CA VAL A 130 -9.11 21.26 -7.22
C VAL A 130 -10.23 20.56 -6.44
N MET A 131 -9.97 19.37 -5.91
CA MET A 131 -10.91 18.66 -5.04
C MET A 131 -11.19 19.41 -3.74
N TRP A 132 -10.18 20.02 -3.12
CA TRP A 132 -10.40 20.86 -1.94
C TRP A 132 -11.27 22.07 -2.26
N VAL A 133 -11.04 22.76 -3.38
CA VAL A 133 -11.92 23.85 -3.82
C VAL A 133 -13.35 23.36 -4.04
N ALA A 134 -13.55 22.22 -4.71
CA ALA A 134 -14.87 21.62 -4.90
C ALA A 134 -15.58 21.27 -3.58
N CYS A 135 -14.81 20.92 -2.54
CA CYS A 135 -15.30 20.59 -1.21
C CYS A 135 -15.32 21.79 -0.24
N SER A 136 -15.02 23.00 -0.71
CA SER A 136 -14.87 24.20 0.14
C SER A 136 -13.84 24.05 1.28
N LEU A 137 -12.78 23.29 1.05
CA LEU A 137 -11.64 23.11 1.96
C LEU A 137 -10.50 24.04 1.58
N ARG A 138 -9.83 24.59 2.60
CA ARG A 138 -8.65 25.42 2.40
C ARG A 138 -7.37 24.62 2.71
N PRO A 139 -6.22 24.93 2.06
CA PRO A 139 -4.95 24.31 2.38
C PRO A 139 -4.57 24.43 3.85
N GLU A 140 -4.91 25.55 4.50
CA GLU A 140 -4.59 25.77 5.92
C GLU A 140 -5.27 24.77 6.86
N ASP A 141 -6.45 24.27 6.51
CA ASP A 141 -7.14 23.22 7.27
C ASP A 141 -6.32 21.93 7.26
N VAL A 142 -5.78 21.59 6.09
CA VAL A 142 -4.93 20.41 5.91
C VAL A 142 -3.57 20.62 6.55
N TRP A 143 -2.98 21.81 6.47
CA TRP A 143 -1.66 22.09 7.05
C TRP A 143 -1.74 22.05 8.58
N THR A 144 -2.85 22.50 9.15
CA THR A 144 -3.14 22.38 10.58
C THR A 144 -3.17 20.90 11.01
N GLU A 145 -3.84 20.04 10.23
CA GLU A 145 -3.85 18.60 10.50
C GLU A 145 -2.46 17.96 10.32
N LEU A 146 -1.69 18.36 9.31
CA LEU A 146 -0.32 17.88 9.12
C LEU A 146 0.59 18.29 10.28
N LYS A 147 0.51 19.54 10.74
CA LYS A 147 1.25 20.04 11.92
C LYS A 147 0.89 19.25 13.17
N ARG A 148 -0.39 18.92 13.35
CA ARG A 148 -0.84 18.05 14.47
C ARG A 148 -0.21 16.66 14.40
N ARG A 149 -0.06 16.09 13.19
CA ARG A 149 0.57 14.77 12.98
C ARG A 149 2.08 14.82 13.11
N GLU A 150 2.74 15.89 12.71
CA GLU A 150 4.20 16.04 12.86
C GLU A 150 4.63 15.98 14.33
N ALA A 151 3.84 16.57 15.23
CA ALA A 151 4.11 16.57 16.67
C ALA A 151 4.00 15.18 17.34
N ILE A 152 3.45 14.18 16.66
CA ILE A 152 3.29 12.82 17.17
C ILE A 152 4.01 11.90 16.19
N SER A 153 5.14 11.28 16.56
CA SER A 153 5.88 10.39 15.63
C SER A 153 4.93 9.47 14.87
N GLY A 154 5.06 9.38 13.54
CA GLY A 154 4.03 8.75 12.68
C GLY A 154 3.72 7.28 13.00
N ILE A 155 4.56 6.60 13.79
CA ILE A 155 4.30 5.26 14.35
C ILE A 155 3.44 5.36 15.61
N ALA A 156 3.71 6.32 16.50
CA ALA A 156 2.88 6.59 17.67
C ALA A 156 1.48 7.09 17.28
N GLU A 157 1.33 7.92 16.26
CA GLU A 157 -0.01 8.34 15.76
C GLU A 157 -0.80 7.17 15.19
N LYS A 158 -0.18 6.33 14.35
CA LYS A 158 -0.81 5.11 13.81
C LYS A 158 -1.25 4.15 14.90
N ASN A 159 -0.45 4.00 15.97
CA ASN A 159 -0.75 3.12 17.09
C ASN A 159 -1.73 3.72 18.11
N ALA A 160 -1.76 5.05 18.26
CA ALA A 160 -2.64 5.76 19.17
C ALA A 160 -3.99 6.10 18.53
N ARG A 161 -4.16 5.90 17.21
CA ARG A 161 -5.45 6.02 16.55
C ARG A 161 -6.40 4.97 17.15
N PRO A 162 -7.48 5.37 17.85
CA PRO A 162 -8.52 4.40 18.20
C PRO A 162 -9.02 3.80 16.89
N VAL A 163 -9.32 2.49 16.88
CA VAL A 163 -9.81 1.73 15.71
C VAL A 163 -11.08 2.36 15.08
N LEU A 164 -11.63 3.41 15.67
CA LEU A 164 -12.77 4.17 15.18
C LEU A 164 -12.45 5.68 15.21
N LEU A 165 -11.92 6.21 14.12
CA LEU A 165 -12.25 7.57 13.70
C LEU A 165 -13.02 7.47 12.38
N SER A 166 -14.27 7.04 12.51
CA SER A 166 -15.33 7.26 11.53
C SER A 166 -15.73 8.74 11.54
N ILE A 167 -14.84 9.60 11.05
CA ILE A 167 -15.22 11.00 10.75
C ILE A 167 -15.64 11.11 9.28
N ALA A 168 -15.30 10.10 8.47
CA ALA A 168 -15.98 9.77 7.23
C ALA A 168 -16.27 8.27 7.28
N GLU A 169 -17.44 7.83 6.83
CA GLU A 169 -17.80 6.42 6.65
C GLU A 169 -16.98 5.74 5.52
N THR A 170 -15.72 6.11 5.34
CA THR A 170 -14.83 5.51 4.35
C THR A 170 -14.15 4.30 4.96
N ARG A 171 -14.73 3.12 4.68
CA ARG A 171 -14.06 1.82 4.84
C ARG A 171 -12.71 1.92 4.12
N LYS A 172 -11.60 1.85 4.86
CA LYS A 172 -10.28 1.68 4.26
C LYS A 172 -10.28 0.38 3.45
N ILE A 173 -9.85 0.46 2.20
CA ILE A 173 -9.57 -0.73 1.38
C ILE A 173 -8.42 -1.48 2.08
N PRO A 174 -8.57 -2.78 2.36
CA PRO A 174 -7.58 -3.58 3.08
C PRO A 174 -6.24 -3.69 2.32
#